data_AF-A0A2K2HC51-F1
#
_entry.id   AF-A0A2K2HC51-F1
#
_cell.length_a   1.000
_cell.length_b   1.000
_cell.length_c   1.000
_cell.angle_alpha   90.00
_cell.angle_beta   90.00
_cell.angle_gamma   90.00
#
_symmetry.space_group_name_H-M   'P 1'
#
loop_
_entity.id
_entity.type
_entity.pdbx_description
1 polymer ?
#
loop_
_entity_poly.entity_id
_entity_poly.type
_entity_poly.pdbx_seq_one_letter_code
_entity_poly.pdbx_strand_id
1 'polypeptide(L)'
;MEQYSYQWLKGDILAPKEWTPPAGLEDSPFARRRLFFNHHPTHCNGHTTCPCCGYPTLEFRGAFDYCSICHWEDDGQDDPYADQDNGGPNGGWTLQQARRNFSVTLSMFAPNDDFFPKERVLGEAAQHKKKRLCRLYDSLMTVVSEDEIRRIWSEIDRQWGKVP
;
A
#
# COMPACT_ATOMS: atom_id res chain seq x y z
N MET A 1 2.33 -1.99 37.56
CA MET A 1 2.94 -1.14 36.51
C MET A 1 3.26 -2.07 35.37
N GLU A 2 2.39 -2.06 34.36
CA GLU A 2 2.25 -3.09 33.35
C GLU A 2 3.46 -3.15 32.40
N GLN A 3 3.84 -4.39 32.08
CA GLN A 3 4.94 -4.75 31.20
C GLN A 3 4.59 -4.47 29.73
N TYR A 4 5.30 -3.54 29.09
CA TYR A 4 5.36 -3.49 27.63
C TYR A 4 6.40 -4.51 27.15
N SER A 5 5.93 -5.72 26.83
CA SER A 5 6.72 -6.75 26.15
C SER A 5 6.63 -6.54 24.65
N TYR A 6 7.73 -6.10 24.03
CA TYR A 6 7.88 -6.13 22.56
C TYR A 6 8.08 -7.57 22.09
N GLN A 7 6.99 -8.33 22.01
CA GLN A 7 6.95 -9.62 21.30
C GLN A 7 6.50 -9.39 19.86
N TRP A 8 7.43 -8.94 19.01
CA TRP A 8 7.29 -9.05 17.56
C TRP A 8 7.62 -10.49 17.16
N LEU A 9 6.69 -11.41 17.42
CA LEU A 9 6.80 -12.81 17.03
C LEU A 9 6.25 -13.00 15.61
N LYS A 10 7.03 -13.77 14.84
CA LYS A 10 6.79 -14.26 13.49
C LYS A 10 5.31 -14.57 13.19
N GLY A 11 4.81 -14.08 12.06
CA GLY A 11 3.79 -14.80 11.28
C GLY A 11 2.35 -14.33 11.36
N ASP A 12 1.98 -13.39 12.25
CA ASP A 12 0.55 -13.05 12.47
C ASP A 12 0.19 -11.56 12.27
N ILE A 13 1.02 -10.76 11.58
CA ILE A 13 0.57 -9.44 11.08
C ILE A 13 -0.11 -9.60 9.72
N LEU A 14 -1.08 -10.51 9.65
CA LEU A 14 -2.14 -10.34 8.66
C LEU A 14 -2.87 -9.07 9.09
N ALA A 15 -3.10 -8.13 8.17
CA ALA A 15 -4.08 -7.09 8.43
C ALA A 15 -5.34 -7.78 8.99
N PRO A 16 -5.93 -7.29 10.10
CA PRO A 16 -6.96 -8.04 10.81
C PRO A 16 -8.04 -8.47 9.82
N LYS A 17 -8.43 -9.76 9.86
CA LYS A 17 -9.54 -10.28 9.03
C LYS A 17 -10.80 -9.41 9.18
N GLU A 18 -10.94 -8.78 10.34
CA GLU A 18 -11.99 -7.83 10.69
C GLU A 18 -11.45 -6.40 10.68
N TRP A 19 -10.94 -5.93 9.53
CA TRP A 19 -10.65 -4.51 9.36
C TRP A 19 -11.95 -3.76 9.03
N THR A 20 -12.28 -2.77 9.85
CA THR A 20 -13.38 -1.83 9.58
C THR A 20 -12.77 -0.47 9.21
N PRO A 21 -13.21 0.17 8.11
CA PRO A 21 -12.73 1.50 7.77
C PRO A 21 -13.02 2.49 8.89
N PRO A 22 -12.06 3.36 9.26
CA PRO A 22 -12.34 4.46 10.18
C PRO A 22 -13.27 5.48 9.53
N ALA A 23 -13.89 6.31 10.37
CA ALA A 23 -14.82 7.34 9.93
C ALA A 23 -14.22 8.25 8.84
N GLY A 24 -14.98 8.44 7.75
CA GLY A 24 -14.58 9.23 6.59
C GLY A 24 -13.83 8.45 5.49
N LEU A 25 -13.53 7.16 5.71
CA LEU A 25 -12.92 6.30 4.68
C LEU A 25 -13.85 5.22 4.13
N GLU A 26 -15.05 5.03 4.68
CA GLU A 26 -15.95 3.90 4.42
C GLU A 26 -16.16 3.63 2.93
N ASP A 27 -16.46 4.67 2.16
CA ASP A 27 -16.71 4.56 0.72
C ASP A 27 -15.51 4.93 -0.16
N SER A 28 -14.35 5.17 0.46
CA SER A 28 -13.16 5.61 -0.26
C SER A 28 -12.62 4.49 -1.17
N PRO A 29 -11.97 4.82 -2.29
CA PRO A 29 -11.25 3.84 -3.10
C PRO A 29 -10.20 3.07 -2.31
N PHE A 30 -9.58 3.69 -1.29
CA PHE A 30 -8.66 3.01 -0.38
C PHE A 30 -9.36 1.88 0.40
N ALA A 31 -10.49 2.19 1.06
CA ALA A 31 -11.21 1.19 1.86
C ALA A 31 -11.72 0.03 1.00
N ARG A 32 -12.22 0.30 -0.21
CA ARG A 32 -12.65 -0.76 -1.15
C ARG A 32 -11.52 -1.72 -1.49
N ARG A 33 -10.34 -1.19 -1.82
CA ARG A 33 -9.15 -2.00 -2.12
C ARG A 33 -8.72 -2.80 -0.89
N ARG A 34 -8.54 -2.14 0.25
CA ARG A 34 -8.08 -2.78 1.49
C ARG A 34 -9.05 -3.87 1.97
N LEU A 35 -10.35 -3.61 1.98
CA LEU A 35 -11.37 -4.60 2.32
C LEU A 35 -11.29 -5.79 1.37
N PHE A 36 -11.30 -5.56 0.07
CA PHE A 36 -11.26 -6.64 -0.91
C PHE A 36 -10.05 -7.55 -0.68
N PHE A 37 -8.83 -6.99 -0.67
CA PHE A 37 -7.61 -7.80 -0.57
C PHE A 37 -7.43 -8.45 0.81
N ASN A 38 -7.90 -7.84 1.90
CA ASN A 38 -7.91 -8.49 3.21
C ASN A 38 -8.85 -9.70 3.26
N HIS A 39 -9.98 -9.66 2.54
CA HIS A 39 -10.95 -10.76 2.47
C HIS A 39 -10.62 -11.82 1.41
N HIS A 40 -9.73 -11.51 0.46
CA HIS A 40 -9.39 -12.39 -0.67
C HIS A 40 -7.89 -12.68 -0.73
N PRO A 41 -7.33 -13.44 0.21
CA PRO A 41 -5.89 -13.71 0.27
C PRO A 41 -5.33 -14.40 -1.00
N THR A 42 -6.16 -15.16 -1.72
CA THR A 42 -5.80 -15.78 -3.01
C THR A 42 -5.51 -14.75 -4.11
N HIS A 43 -6.01 -13.52 -3.97
CA HIS A 43 -5.78 -12.43 -4.92
C HIS A 43 -4.51 -11.64 -4.61
N CYS A 44 -3.85 -11.92 -3.49
CA CYS A 44 -2.71 -11.15 -3.01
C CYS A 44 -1.35 -11.76 -3.38
N ASN A 45 -1.31 -12.99 -3.92
CA ASN A 45 -0.07 -13.69 -4.28
C ASN A 45 1.00 -13.67 -3.15
N GLY A 46 0.55 -13.82 -1.89
CA GLY A 46 1.43 -13.78 -0.71
C GLY A 46 1.79 -12.38 -0.21
N HIS A 47 1.42 -11.31 -0.91
CA HIS A 47 1.61 -9.93 -0.46
C HIS A 47 0.54 -9.47 0.54
N THR A 48 0.84 -8.40 1.27
CA THR A 48 -0.08 -7.74 2.19
C THR A 48 -0.43 -6.32 1.72
N THR A 49 -1.62 -5.86 2.10
CA THR A 49 -2.14 -4.55 1.73
C THR A 49 -1.31 -3.41 2.31
N CYS A 50 -0.93 -2.47 1.46
CA CYS A 50 -0.26 -1.23 1.87
C CYS A 50 -1.22 -0.33 2.66
N PRO A 51 -0.83 0.20 3.83
CA PRO A 51 -1.71 1.06 4.64
C PRO A 51 -2.00 2.40 3.98
N CYS A 52 -1.21 2.83 3.00
CA CYS A 52 -1.44 4.06 2.25
C CYS A 52 -2.38 3.85 1.05
N CYS A 53 -2.03 2.94 0.12
CA CYS A 53 -2.80 2.80 -1.12
C CYS A 53 -3.82 1.65 -1.10
N GLY A 54 -3.72 0.69 -0.19
CA GLY A 54 -4.66 -0.44 -0.09
C GLY A 54 -4.46 -1.58 -1.08
N TYR A 55 -3.50 -1.47 -2.01
CA TYR A 55 -3.10 -2.58 -2.89
C TYR A 55 -2.14 -3.55 -2.18
N PRO A 56 -2.13 -4.85 -2.54
CA PRO A 56 -1.26 -5.86 -1.93
C PRO A 56 0.16 -5.78 -2.51
N THR A 57 0.94 -4.81 -2.05
CA THR A 57 2.29 -4.53 -2.61
C THR A 57 3.42 -4.84 -1.64
N LEU A 58 3.11 -5.06 -0.36
CA LEU A 58 4.12 -5.28 0.68
C LEU A 58 4.35 -6.78 0.84
N GLU A 59 5.57 -7.19 1.07
CA GLU A 59 5.88 -8.58 1.41
C GLU A 59 5.36 -8.91 2.81
N PHE A 60 5.64 -8.03 3.79
CA PHE A 60 5.18 -8.15 5.17
C PHE A 60 4.80 -6.79 5.74
N ARG A 61 3.93 -6.78 6.76
CA ARG A 61 3.61 -5.55 7.50
C ARG A 61 4.65 -5.25 8.57
N GLY A 62 4.97 -3.97 8.75
CA GLY A 62 5.91 -3.46 9.77
C GLY A 62 7.36 -3.90 9.54
N ALA A 63 7.71 -4.28 8.31
CA ALA A 63 9.01 -4.85 7.96
C ALA A 63 9.90 -3.88 7.17
N PHE A 64 9.57 -2.59 7.12
CA PHE A 64 10.27 -1.58 6.32
C PHE A 64 10.32 -1.91 4.82
N ASP A 65 9.36 -2.70 4.32
CA ASP A 65 9.16 -2.87 2.88
C ASP A 65 8.47 -1.63 2.31
N TYR A 66 8.78 -1.28 1.07
CA TYR A 66 8.21 -0.11 0.42
C TYR A 66 7.17 -0.48 -0.64
N CYS A 67 6.09 0.29 -0.70
CA CYS A 67 5.08 0.12 -1.72
C CYS A 67 5.62 0.55 -3.09
N SER A 68 5.63 -0.36 -4.06
CA SER A 68 6.09 -0.09 -5.43
C SER A 68 5.23 0.91 -6.23
N ILE A 69 4.03 1.23 -5.74
CA ILE A 69 3.16 2.23 -6.34
C ILE A 69 3.31 3.56 -5.60
N CYS A 70 2.95 3.58 -4.32
CA CYS A 70 2.82 4.82 -3.58
C CYS A 70 4.12 5.29 -2.91
N HIS A 71 5.13 4.41 -2.80
CA HIS A 71 6.40 4.66 -2.11
C HIS A 71 6.33 4.82 -0.59
N TRP A 72 5.17 4.59 0.03
CA TRP A 72 5.09 4.46 1.49
C TRP A 72 5.95 3.28 1.96
N GLU A 73 6.88 3.53 2.87
CA GLU A 73 7.68 2.52 3.55
C GLU A 73 6.96 2.08 4.82
N ASP A 74 6.70 0.78 4.96
CA ASP A 74 5.85 0.28 6.03
C ASP A 74 6.63 0.09 7.33
N ASP A 75 6.63 1.14 8.15
CA ASP A 75 7.16 1.20 9.52
C ASP A 75 6.20 0.61 10.57
N GLY A 76 5.05 0.09 10.15
CA GLY A 76 4.01 -0.46 11.01
C GLY A 76 2.90 0.52 11.39
N GLN A 77 2.97 1.78 10.95
CA GLN A 77 1.89 2.75 11.14
C GLN A 77 0.59 2.31 10.44
N ASP A 78 -0.54 2.52 11.10
CA ASP A 78 -1.88 2.21 10.58
C ASP A 78 -2.93 3.19 11.14
N ASP A 79 -4.21 2.92 10.88
CA ASP A 79 -5.35 3.84 11.11
C ASP A 79 -5.37 4.57 12.46
N PRO A 80 -5.14 3.92 13.62
CA PRO A 80 -5.19 4.62 14.92
C PRO A 80 -4.19 5.76 15.06
N TYR A 81 -3.13 5.74 14.27
CA TYR A 81 -2.05 6.71 14.30
C TYR A 81 -1.89 7.43 12.96
N ALA A 82 -2.88 7.37 12.06
CA ALA A 82 -2.73 7.85 10.70
C ALA A 82 -2.43 9.37 10.58
N ASP A 83 -2.81 10.14 11.61
CA ASP A 83 -2.57 11.58 11.71
C ASP A 83 -1.26 11.95 12.43
N GLN A 84 -0.53 10.96 12.94
CA GLN A 84 0.73 11.19 13.65
C GLN A 84 1.88 11.28 12.65
N ASP A 85 2.72 12.29 12.84
CA ASP A 85 4.04 12.35 12.22
C ASP A 85 5.00 11.51 13.08
N ASN A 86 5.33 10.33 12.59
CA ASN A 86 6.26 9.42 13.26
C ASN A 86 7.72 9.74 12.91
N GLY A 87 7.97 10.66 11.98
CA GLY A 87 9.26 10.79 11.32
C GLY A 87 9.67 9.49 10.60
N GLY A 88 10.96 9.18 10.64
CA GLY A 88 11.48 7.91 10.13
C GLY A 88 11.54 7.86 8.60
N PRO A 89 11.28 6.68 7.97
CA PRO A 89 11.56 6.47 6.55
C PRO A 89 10.63 7.29 5.63
N ASN A 90 9.43 7.60 6.12
CA ASN A 90 8.44 8.40 5.39
C ASN A 90 8.64 9.92 5.57
N GLY A 91 9.66 10.33 6.33
CA GLY A 91 9.89 11.74 6.68
C GLY A 91 8.75 12.30 7.53
N GLY A 92 8.45 13.60 7.37
CA GLY A 92 7.36 14.28 8.08
C GLY A 92 5.95 14.01 7.54
N TRP A 93 5.78 12.99 6.68
CA TRP A 93 4.48 12.66 6.09
C TRP A 93 3.68 11.75 7.01
N THR A 94 2.52 12.24 7.45
CA THR A 94 1.51 11.40 8.08
C THR A 94 0.90 10.43 7.07
N LEU A 95 0.46 9.26 7.52
CA LEU A 95 -0.25 8.30 6.67
C LEU A 95 -1.55 8.88 6.06
N GLN A 96 -2.24 9.77 6.79
CA GLN A 96 -3.43 10.46 6.28
C GLN A 96 -3.08 11.39 5.11
N GLN A 97 -1.99 12.16 5.20
CA GLN A 97 -1.52 12.97 4.08
C GLN A 97 -1.12 12.10 2.89
N ALA A 98 -0.39 11.00 3.12
CA ALA A 98 0.00 10.07 2.07
C ALA A 98 -1.21 9.49 1.31
N ARG A 99 -2.27 9.11 2.03
CA ARG A 99 -3.55 8.66 1.43
C ARG A 99 -4.20 9.73 0.56
N ARG A 100 -4.21 10.98 1.01
CA ARG A 100 -4.74 12.12 0.24
C ARG A 100 -3.89 12.35 -1.01
N ASN A 101 -2.58 12.39 -0.87
CA ASN A 101 -1.63 12.57 -1.96
C ASN A 101 -1.80 11.50 -3.04
N PHE A 102 -1.95 10.24 -2.63
CA PHE A 102 -2.12 9.11 -3.55
C PHE A 102 -3.28 9.30 -4.52
N SER A 103 -4.40 9.89 -4.08
CA SER A 103 -5.56 10.14 -4.93
C SER A 103 -5.28 11.10 -6.10
N VAL A 104 -4.23 11.92 -5.97
CA VAL A 104 -3.83 12.93 -6.96
C VAL A 104 -2.60 12.48 -7.74
N THR A 105 -1.61 11.89 -7.07
CA THR A 105 -0.26 11.67 -7.62
C THR A 105 0.11 10.21 -7.80
N LEU A 106 -0.72 9.26 -7.34
CA LEU A 106 -0.32 7.86 -7.20
C LEU A 106 0.99 7.68 -6.43
N SER A 107 1.31 8.60 -5.51
CA SER A 107 2.42 8.53 -4.56
C SER A 107 2.01 9.06 -3.19
N MET A 108 2.82 8.78 -2.17
CA MET A 108 2.67 9.39 -0.86
C MET A 108 3.01 10.88 -0.85
N PHE A 109 3.65 11.39 -1.91
CA PHE A 109 4.12 12.77 -2.00
C PHE A 109 3.10 13.66 -2.71
N ALA A 110 2.98 14.91 -2.26
CA ALA A 110 2.18 15.94 -2.88
C ALA A 110 2.87 16.49 -4.14
N PRO A 111 2.11 17.06 -5.10
CA PRO A 111 2.68 17.61 -6.34
C PRO A 111 3.72 18.71 -6.12
N ASN A 112 3.58 19.49 -5.04
CA ASN A 112 4.41 20.66 -4.76
C ASN A 112 5.57 20.37 -3.81
N ASP A 113 5.75 19.12 -3.41
CA ASP A 113 6.82 18.76 -2.49
C ASP A 113 8.20 18.89 -3.16
N ASP A 114 9.16 19.22 -2.31
CA ASP A 114 10.57 19.34 -2.64
C ASP A 114 11.31 18.07 -2.22
N PHE A 115 11.06 16.98 -2.94
CA PHE A 115 11.78 15.72 -2.79
C PHE A 115 12.49 15.35 -4.09
N PHE A 116 13.57 14.59 -3.97
CA PHE A 116 14.41 14.22 -5.10
C PHE A 116 14.64 12.71 -5.17
N PRO A 117 14.60 12.08 -6.37
CA PRO A 117 14.31 12.66 -7.67
C PRO A 117 12.82 12.66 -8.04
N LYS A 118 12.20 13.85 -8.13
CA LYS A 118 10.78 14.05 -8.48
C LYS A 118 10.37 13.41 -9.81
N GLU A 119 11.23 13.47 -10.82
CA GLU A 119 10.97 12.85 -12.14
C GLU A 119 10.75 11.34 -12.07
N ARG A 120 11.49 10.63 -11.20
CA ARG A 120 11.32 9.17 -11.06
C ARG A 120 10.01 8.77 -10.39
N VAL A 121 9.36 9.69 -9.69
CA VAL A 121 8.16 9.41 -8.88
C VAL A 121 6.91 10.03 -9.48
N LEU A 122 7.01 11.27 -9.98
CA LEU A 122 5.91 12.07 -10.52
C LEU A 122 6.03 12.37 -12.01
N GLY A 123 7.17 12.05 -12.64
CA GLY A 123 7.37 12.23 -14.08
C GLY A 123 6.40 11.39 -14.92
N GLU A 124 6.26 11.73 -16.19
CA GLU A 124 5.25 11.13 -17.07
C GLU A 124 5.42 9.60 -17.19
N ALA A 125 6.66 9.13 -17.35
CA ALA A 125 6.96 7.70 -17.43
C ALA A 125 6.61 6.96 -16.12
N ALA A 126 6.92 7.56 -14.97
CA ALA A 126 6.57 7.01 -13.66
C ALA A 126 5.05 6.93 -13.48
N GLN A 127 4.33 8.00 -13.85
CA GLN A 127 2.87 8.05 -13.82
C GLN A 127 2.24 7.00 -14.75
N HIS A 128 2.77 6.83 -15.96
CA HIS A 128 2.30 5.81 -16.89
C HIS A 128 2.43 4.40 -16.28
N LYS A 129 3.60 4.09 -15.70
CA LYS A 129 3.87 2.80 -15.04
C LYS A 129 2.94 2.57 -13.85
N LYS A 130 2.77 3.57 -12.98
CA LYS A 130 1.87 3.50 -11.82
C LYS A 130 0.42 3.30 -12.23
N LYS A 131 -0.08 4.04 -13.23
CA LYS A 131 -1.43 3.86 -13.79
C LYS A 131 -1.62 2.45 -14.34
N ARG A 132 -0.60 1.88 -15.02
CA ARG A 132 -0.66 0.49 -15.50
C ARG A 132 -0.75 -0.49 -14.34
N LEU A 133 0.06 -0.32 -13.29
CA LEU A 133 0.00 -1.17 -12.08
C LEU A 133 -1.36 -1.08 -11.40
N CYS A 134 -1.88 0.12 -11.13
CA CYS A 134 -3.20 0.29 -10.50
C CYS A 134 -4.28 -0.44 -11.29
N ARG A 135 -4.30 -0.32 -12.63
CA ARG A 135 -5.27 -1.03 -13.48
C ARG A 135 -5.16 -2.55 -13.36
N LEU A 136 -3.95 -3.10 -13.28
CA LEU A 136 -3.78 -4.55 -13.10
C LEU A 136 -4.31 -5.01 -11.74
N TYR A 137 -4.00 -4.27 -10.67
CA TYR A 137 -4.54 -4.58 -9.35
C TYR A 137 -6.07 -4.42 -9.29
N ASP A 138 -6.62 -3.38 -9.94
CA ASP A 138 -8.07 -3.20 -10.03
C ASP A 138 -8.72 -4.38 -10.78
N SER A 139 -8.08 -4.89 -11.85
CA SER A 139 -8.56 -6.07 -12.57
C SER A 139 -8.61 -7.32 -11.69
N LEU A 140 -7.65 -7.50 -10.76
CA LEU A 140 -7.72 -8.61 -9.79
C LEU A 140 -9.04 -8.57 -9.02
N MET A 141 -9.55 -7.38 -8.68
CA MET A 141 -10.79 -7.23 -7.94
C MET A 141 -12.06 -7.60 -8.73
N THR A 142 -11.92 -7.91 -10.02
CA THR A 142 -13.05 -8.21 -10.93
C THR A 142 -13.10 -9.66 -11.42
N VAL A 143 -12.06 -10.45 -11.13
CA VAL A 143 -11.95 -11.84 -11.57
C VAL A 143 -12.10 -12.79 -10.39
N VAL A 144 -12.50 -14.03 -10.66
CA VAL A 144 -12.55 -15.10 -9.64
C VAL A 144 -11.78 -16.36 -10.06
N SER A 145 -11.38 -16.45 -11.34
CA SER A 145 -10.61 -17.56 -11.87
C SER A 145 -9.17 -17.52 -11.40
N GLU A 146 -8.68 -18.60 -10.80
CA GLU A 146 -7.29 -18.68 -10.35
C GLU A 146 -6.29 -18.54 -11.51
N ASP A 147 -6.61 -19.02 -12.71
CA ASP A 147 -5.76 -18.87 -13.88
C ASP A 147 -5.67 -17.42 -14.34
N GLU A 148 -6.78 -16.67 -14.28
CA GLU A 148 -6.78 -15.24 -14.60
C GLU A 148 -6.01 -14.45 -13.54
N ILE A 149 -6.20 -14.77 -12.25
CA ILE A 149 -5.44 -14.17 -11.13
C ILE A 149 -3.94 -14.41 -11.34
N ARG A 150 -3.52 -15.65 -11.61
CA ARG A 150 -2.11 -16.00 -11.89
C ARG A 150 -1.57 -15.23 -13.11
N ARG A 151 -2.36 -15.11 -14.17
CA ARG A 151 -1.97 -14.36 -15.37
C ARG A 151 -1.78 -12.87 -15.08
N ILE A 152 -2.69 -12.25 -14.33
CA ILE A 152 -2.58 -10.83 -13.96
C ILE A 152 -1.35 -10.61 -13.07
N TRP A 153 -1.09 -11.49 -12.10
CA TRP A 153 0.13 -11.42 -11.28
C TRP A 153 1.40 -11.54 -12.11
N SER A 154 1.45 -12.45 -13.10
CA SER A 154 2.57 -12.51 -14.04
C SER A 154 2.77 -11.20 -14.84
N GLU A 155 1.71 -10.44 -15.09
CA GLU A 155 1.83 -9.09 -15.67
C GLU A 155 2.33 -8.05 -14.68
N ILE A 156 1.88 -8.11 -13.42
CA ILE A 156 2.35 -7.25 -12.33
C ILE A 156 3.86 -7.47 -12.12
N ASP A 157 4.29 -8.72 -12.02
CA ASP A 157 5.69 -9.11 -11.79
C ASP A 157 6.62 -8.65 -12.92
N ARG A 158 6.13 -8.61 -14.16
CA ARG A 158 6.92 -8.08 -15.29
C ARG A 158 7.07 -6.56 -15.27
N GLN A 159 6.16 -5.85 -14.61
CA GLN A 159 6.34 -4.42 -14.34
C GLN A 159 7.21 -4.21 -13.08
N TRP A 160 7.35 -5.26 -12.28
CA TRP A 160 8.04 -5.26 -11.01
C TRP A 160 9.56 -5.26 -11.21
N GLY A 161 10.16 -4.25 -10.61
CA GLY A 161 11.55 -4.25 -10.22
C GLY A 161 11.55 -3.37 -8.99
N LYS A 162 11.55 -3.98 -7.80
CA LYS A 162 11.99 -3.25 -6.61
C LYS A 162 13.39 -2.78 -6.99
N VAL A 163 13.56 -1.48 -7.23
CA VAL A 163 14.90 -0.93 -7.43
C VAL A 163 15.67 -1.34 -6.18
N PRO A 164 16.78 -2.09 -6.31
CA PRO A 164 17.61 -2.43 -5.17
C PRO A 164 18.02 -1.19 -4.39
#